data_AF-A0A1Z1SXM5-F1
#
_entry.id   AF-A0A1Z1SXM5-F1
#
_cell.length_a   1.000
_cell.length_b   1.000
_cell.length_c   1.000
_cell.angle_alpha   90.00
_cell.angle_beta   90.00
_cell.angle_gamma   90.00
#
_symmetry.space_group_name_H-M   'P 1'
#
loop_
_entity.id
_entity.type
_entity.pdbx_description
1 polymer ?
#
loop_
_entity_poly.entity_id
_entity_poly.type
_entity_poly.pdbx_seq_one_letter_code
_entity_poly.pdbx_strand_id
1 'polypeptide(L)'
;MQKISKLMEAWGSWVVNNNLYINTLTINKRENVPIRVKLRKACTDRQGIIVSVCMSKLLKNHKKDYELLVDYYVFGQTFIQLAQAHRCSDTYIGKKLKKAEGIVEGMLIMAELIFIIEKNENSTLRS
;
A
#
# COMPACT_ATOMS: atom_id res chain seq x y z
N MET A 1 9.05 11.36 -1.52
CA MET A 1 9.33 10.08 -0.84
C MET A 1 8.75 9.92 0.59
N GLN A 2 8.91 10.84 1.56
CA GLN A 2 8.30 10.64 2.90
C GLN A 2 6.75 10.57 2.90
N LYS A 3 6.10 11.14 1.88
CA LYS A 3 4.64 11.17 1.75
C LYS A 3 4.05 9.78 1.49
N ILE A 4 4.62 9.01 0.55
CA ILE A 4 4.10 7.68 0.21
C ILE A 4 4.26 6.69 1.37
N SER A 5 5.43 6.66 2.05
CA SER A 5 5.62 5.77 3.19
C SER A 5 4.59 6.04 4.31
N LYS A 6 4.32 7.31 4.64
CA LYS A 6 3.28 7.68 5.62
C LYS A 6 1.87 7.27 5.19
N LEU A 7 1.55 7.43 3.90
CA LEU A 7 0.26 6.98 3.36
C LEU A 7 0.12 5.45 3.45
N MET A 8 1.19 4.71 3.14
CA MET A 8 1.21 3.26 3.23
C MET A 8 1.12 2.76 4.68
N GLU A 9 1.74 3.46 5.65
CA GLU A 9 1.56 3.17 7.09
C GLU A 9 0.12 3.38 7.55
N ALA A 10 -0.50 4.49 7.13
CA ALA A 10 -1.89 4.80 7.44
C ALA A 10 -2.87 3.83 6.76
N TRP A 11 -2.58 3.44 5.52
CA TRP A 11 -3.32 2.41 4.81
C TRP A 11 -3.19 1.05 5.49
N GLY A 12 -1.99 0.64 5.93
CA GLY A 12 -1.80 -0.60 6.67
C GLY A 12 -2.64 -0.66 7.96
N SER A 13 -2.71 0.44 8.71
CA SER A 13 -3.62 0.56 9.87
C SER A 13 -5.09 0.48 9.46
N TRP A 14 -5.49 1.24 8.43
CA TRP A 14 -6.86 1.23 7.90
C TRP A 14 -7.30 -0.17 7.49
N VAL A 15 -6.41 -0.90 6.81
CA VAL A 15 -6.61 -2.28 6.36
C VAL A 15 -6.85 -3.24 7.53
N VAL A 16 -6.03 -3.14 8.58
CA VAL A 16 -6.14 -3.98 9.78
C VAL A 16 -7.41 -3.66 10.57
N ASN A 17 -7.81 -2.38 10.62
CA ASN A 17 -8.95 -1.92 11.42
C ASN A 17 -10.30 -2.08 10.70
N ASN A 18 -10.36 -1.99 9.37
CA ASN A 18 -11.64 -1.98 8.64
C ASN A 18 -12.14 -3.34 8.15
N ASN A 19 -11.41 -4.44 8.34
CA ASN A 19 -11.84 -5.85 8.16
C ASN A 19 -12.57 -6.29 6.86
N LEU A 20 -12.91 -5.39 5.93
CA LEU A 20 -13.90 -5.60 4.86
C LEU A 20 -13.31 -5.75 3.44
N TYR A 21 -12.05 -5.34 3.21
CA TYR A 21 -11.49 -5.22 1.85
C TYR A 21 -10.21 -6.01 1.58
N ILE A 22 -9.70 -6.76 2.56
CA ILE A 22 -8.64 -7.71 2.27
C ILE A 22 -9.31 -9.01 1.85
N ASN A 23 -9.07 -9.39 0.60
CA ASN A 23 -9.40 -10.69 0.06
C ASN A 23 -9.03 -11.78 1.09
N THR A 24 -9.89 -12.79 1.21
CA THR A 24 -9.96 -13.87 2.23
C THR A 24 -8.65 -14.60 2.58
N LEU A 25 -7.54 -14.30 1.88
CA LEU A 25 -6.20 -14.84 2.08
C LEU A 25 -5.51 -14.38 3.39
N THR A 26 -5.96 -13.31 4.06
CA THR A 26 -5.32 -12.78 5.28
C THR A 26 -5.99 -13.18 6.60
N ILE A 27 -7.16 -13.84 6.55
CA ILE A 27 -7.91 -14.26 7.74
C ILE A 27 -7.06 -15.19 8.63
N ASN A 28 -6.24 -16.03 8.02
CA ASN A 28 -5.43 -17.04 8.71
C ASN A 28 -4.13 -16.48 9.33
N LYS A 29 -3.76 -15.22 9.04
CA LYS A 29 -2.51 -14.58 9.52
C LYS A 29 -2.79 -13.43 10.52
N ARG A 30 -4.06 -13.20 10.90
CA ARG A 30 -4.48 -12.11 11.82
C ARG A 30 -3.92 -12.24 13.23
N GLU A 31 -3.56 -13.45 13.67
CA GLU A 31 -3.10 -13.67 15.05
C GLU A 31 -1.74 -12.99 15.37
N ASN A 32 -0.96 -12.58 14.35
CA ASN A 32 0.38 -12.04 14.56
C ASN A 32 0.59 -10.58 14.11
N VAL A 33 -0.47 -9.77 13.93
CA VAL A 33 -0.30 -8.35 13.60
C VAL A 33 0.13 -7.54 14.83
N PRO A 34 1.31 -6.87 14.81
CA PRO A 34 1.80 -6.11 15.95
C PRO A 34 0.87 -4.96 16.36
N ILE A 35 0.73 -4.74 17.67
CA ILE A 35 -0.16 -3.68 18.22
C ILE A 35 0.19 -2.29 17.68
N ARG A 36 1.48 -2.04 17.41
CA ARG A 36 1.95 -0.79 16.79
C ARG A 36 1.30 -0.49 15.44
N VAL A 37 0.93 -1.49 14.66
CA VAL A 37 0.29 -1.29 13.35
C VAL A 37 -1.17 -0.89 13.55
N LYS A 38 -1.86 -1.53 14.51
CA LYS A 38 -3.25 -1.24 14.88
C LYS A 38 -3.43 0.19 15.41
N LEU A 39 -2.46 0.67 16.20
CA LEU A 39 -2.51 1.97 16.87
C LEU A 39 -2.10 3.16 15.98
N ARG A 40 -1.56 2.93 14.77
CA ARG A 40 -1.25 4.01 13.84
C ARG A 40 -2.53 4.71 13.40
N LYS A 41 -2.46 6.02 13.15
CA LYS A 41 -3.57 6.78 12.56
C LYS A 41 -3.93 6.18 11.19
N ALA A 42 -5.15 5.66 11.08
CA ALA A 42 -5.68 5.18 9.81
C ALA A 42 -5.96 6.34 8.85
N CYS A 43 -5.89 6.07 7.54
CA CYS A 43 -6.35 7.00 6.52
C CYS A 43 -7.88 7.01 6.44
N THR A 44 -8.45 7.90 5.61
CA THR A 44 -9.90 7.91 5.36
C THR A 44 -10.31 6.72 4.49
N ASP A 45 -11.57 6.31 4.54
CA ASP A 45 -12.07 5.19 3.73
C ASP A 45 -11.82 5.39 2.24
N ARG A 46 -12.02 6.61 1.74
CA ARG A 46 -11.72 6.96 0.34
C ARG A 46 -10.25 6.71 0.00
N GLN A 47 -9.33 7.17 0.85
CA GLN A 47 -7.89 6.94 0.64
C GLN A 47 -7.56 5.45 0.75
N GLY A 48 -8.14 4.76 1.73
CA GLY A 48 -8.00 3.33 1.95
C GLY A 48 -8.40 2.51 0.72
N ILE A 49 -9.55 2.82 0.13
CA ILE A 49 -10.07 2.18 -1.08
C ILE A 49 -9.15 2.45 -2.28
N ILE A 50 -8.77 3.71 -2.53
CA ILE A 50 -7.91 4.06 -3.68
C ILE A 50 -6.57 3.31 -3.61
N VAL A 51 -5.90 3.32 -2.46
CA VAL A 51 -4.64 2.59 -2.28
C VAL A 51 -4.86 1.07 -2.45
N SER A 52 -5.97 0.52 -1.94
CA SER A 52 -6.30 -0.90 -2.10
C SER A 52 -6.51 -1.31 -3.57
N VAL A 53 -7.10 -0.43 -4.39
CA VAL A 53 -7.22 -0.63 -5.84
C VAL A 53 -5.83 -0.65 -6.51
N CYS A 54 -4.94 0.29 -6.16
CA CYS A 54 -3.55 0.29 -6.64
C CYS A 54 -2.83 -1.01 -6.22
N MET A 55 -2.97 -1.42 -4.96
CA MET A 55 -2.38 -2.67 -4.45
C MET A 55 -2.93 -3.91 -5.16
N SER A 56 -4.21 -3.91 -5.54
CA SER A 56 -4.81 -4.99 -6.33
C SER A 56 -4.23 -5.07 -7.75
N LYS A 57 -3.95 -3.91 -8.38
CA LYS A 57 -3.22 -3.87 -9.66
C LYS A 57 -1.77 -4.32 -9.50
N LEU A 58 -1.11 -3.92 -8.41
CA LEU A 58 0.25 -4.34 -8.08
C LEU A 58 0.33 -5.86 -7.86
N LEU A 59 -0.64 -6.47 -7.18
CA LEU A 59 -0.70 -7.92 -7.00
C LEU A 59 -0.71 -8.68 -8.33
N LYS A 60 -1.46 -8.18 -9.33
CA LYS A 60 -1.55 -8.81 -10.66
C LYS A 60 -0.24 -8.71 -11.44
N ASN A 61 0.43 -7.57 -11.39
CA ASN A 61 1.57 -7.27 -12.26
C ASN A 61 2.94 -7.50 -11.59
N HIS A 62 3.01 -7.33 -10.27
CA HIS A 62 4.23 -7.32 -9.45
C HIS A 62 3.98 -7.99 -8.09
N LYS A 63 3.56 -9.26 -8.11
CA LYS A 63 3.20 -10.03 -6.89
C LYS A 63 4.23 -9.94 -5.76
N LYS A 64 5.54 -10.03 -6.08
CA LYS A 64 6.62 -9.95 -5.07
C LYS A 64 6.70 -8.58 -4.39
N ASP A 65 6.46 -7.50 -5.14
CA ASP A 65 6.47 -6.14 -4.61
C ASP A 65 5.22 -5.90 -3.74
N TYR A 66 4.08 -6.46 -4.14
CA TYR A 66 2.86 -6.48 -3.33
C TYR A 66 3.07 -7.22 -1.99
N GLU A 67 3.61 -8.44 -2.03
CA GLU A 67 3.87 -9.25 -0.83
C GLU A 67 4.80 -8.50 0.14
N LEU A 68 5.89 -7.92 -0.37
CA LEU A 68 6.83 -7.13 0.42
C LEU A 68 6.16 -5.93 1.11
N LEU A 69 5.32 -5.19 0.39
CA LEU A 69 4.60 -4.04 0.96
C LEU A 69 3.57 -4.48 2.01
N VAL A 70 2.87 -5.59 1.79
CA VAL A 70 1.90 -6.13 2.76
C VAL A 70 2.59 -6.64 4.02
N ASP A 71 3.67 -7.42 3.87
CA ASP A 71 4.44 -7.92 5.00
C ASP A 71 5.01 -6.78 5.85
N TYR A 72 5.47 -5.70 5.22
CA TYR A 72 5.98 -4.53 5.95
C TYR A 72 4.88 -3.65 6.56
N TYR A 73 3.88 -3.24 5.78
CA TYR A 73 2.90 -2.22 6.21
C TYR A 73 1.69 -2.78 6.96
N VAL A 74 1.25 -4.00 6.63
CA VAL A 74 0.06 -4.63 7.22
C VAL A 74 0.47 -5.60 8.32
N PHE A 75 1.42 -6.49 8.05
CA PHE A 75 1.91 -7.44 9.06
C PHE A 75 3.01 -6.87 9.95
N GLY A 76 3.54 -5.68 9.62
CA GLY A 76 4.49 -4.98 10.47
C GLY A 76 5.86 -5.64 10.55
N GLN A 77 6.27 -6.49 9.60
CA GLN A 77 7.59 -7.10 9.62
C GLN A 77 8.71 -6.05 9.54
N THR A 78 9.82 -6.29 10.24
CA THR A 78 10.99 -5.39 10.20
C THR A 78 11.89 -5.70 9.01
N PHE A 79 12.79 -4.77 8.66
CA PHE A 79 13.80 -5.04 7.62
C PHE A 79 14.66 -6.25 7.91
N ILE A 80 14.95 -6.53 9.18
CA ILE A 80 15.73 -7.71 9.58
C ILE A 80 14.95 -8.99 9.31
N GLN A 81 13.66 -9.03 9.69
CA GLN A 81 12.80 -10.20 9.45
C GLN A 81 12.63 -10.47 7.95
N LEU A 82 12.41 -9.41 7.17
CA LEU A 82 12.31 -9.50 5.71
C LEU A 82 13.64 -9.92 5.07
N ALA A 83 14.76 -9.37 5.53
CA ALA A 83 16.11 -9.71 5.06
C ALA A 83 16.41 -11.20 5.27
N GLN A 84 16.06 -11.74 6.44
CA GLN A 84 16.18 -13.16 6.74
C GLN A 84 15.27 -14.01 5.84
N ALA A 85 14.00 -13.64 5.68
CA ALA A 85 13.05 -14.36 4.83
C ALA A 85 13.48 -14.40 3.36
N HIS A 86 14.06 -13.30 2.87
CA HIS A 86 14.54 -13.17 1.49
C HIS A 86 16.02 -13.56 1.29
N ARG A 87 16.72 -13.99 2.35
CA ARG A 87 18.15 -14.32 2.35
C ARG A 87 19.03 -13.23 1.73
N CYS A 88 18.77 -11.97 2.10
CA CYS A 88 19.50 -10.81 1.60
C CYS A 88 19.79 -9.81 2.71
N SER A 89 20.53 -8.73 2.43
CA SER A 89 20.75 -7.67 3.42
C SER A 89 19.50 -6.81 3.63
N ASP A 90 19.38 -6.24 4.83
CA ASP A 90 18.37 -5.24 5.21
C ASP A 90 18.42 -4.00 4.29
N THR A 91 19.62 -3.57 3.90
CA THR A 91 19.83 -2.48 2.94
C THR A 91 19.22 -2.82 1.58
N TYR A 92 19.35 -4.08 1.12
CA TYR A 92 18.75 -4.50 -0.13
C TYR A 92 17.21 -4.58 -0.05
N ILE A 93 16.67 -5.01 1.10
CA ILE A 93 15.22 -4.92 1.37
C ILE A 93 14.75 -3.48 1.32
N GLY A 94 15.46 -2.54 1.94
CA GLY A 94 15.13 -1.12 1.89
C GLY A 94 15.04 -0.59 0.46
N LYS A 95 16.00 -0.95 -0.41
CA LYS A 95 15.97 -0.59 -1.84
C LYS A 95 14.77 -1.19 -2.57
N LYS A 96 14.45 -2.47 -2.33
CA LYS A 96 13.27 -3.13 -2.91
C LYS A 96 11.97 -2.48 -2.46
N LEU A 97 11.85 -2.16 -1.17
CA LEU A 97 10.68 -1.49 -0.62
C LEU A 97 10.52 -0.10 -1.25
N LYS A 98 11.59 0.69 -1.36
CA LYS A 98 11.54 2.00 -2.01
C LYS A 98 11.14 1.91 -3.48
N LYS A 99 11.61 0.89 -4.20
CA LYS A 99 11.17 0.63 -5.57
C LYS A 99 9.67 0.33 -5.62
N ALA A 100 9.17 -0.55 -4.76
CA ALA A 100 7.76 -0.92 -4.70
C ALA A 100 6.87 0.28 -4.33
N GLU A 101 7.29 1.09 -3.36
CA GLU A 101 6.63 2.37 -3.02
C GLU A 101 6.54 3.31 -4.22
N GLY A 102 7.62 3.45 -5.00
CA GLY A 102 7.64 4.31 -6.18
C GLY A 102 6.65 3.87 -7.26
N ILE A 103 6.43 2.56 -7.42
CA ILE A 103 5.40 2.04 -8.35
C ILE A 103 4.00 2.45 -7.88
N VAL A 104 3.71 2.30 -6.58
CA VAL A 104 2.41 2.70 -6.02
C VAL A 104 2.21 4.22 -6.10
N GLU A 105 3.24 5.00 -5.78
CA GLU A 105 3.23 6.47 -5.91
C GLU A 105 2.92 6.89 -7.36
N GLY A 106 3.57 6.26 -8.35
CA GLY A 106 3.29 6.50 -9.76
C GLY A 106 1.86 6.15 -10.17
N MET A 107 1.32 5.01 -9.70
CA MET A 107 -0.07 4.63 -9.97
C MET A 107 -1.07 5.64 -9.40
N LEU A 108 -0.80 6.18 -8.20
CA LEU A 108 -1.65 7.20 -7.57
C LEU A 108 -1.63 8.52 -8.34
N ILE A 109 -0.44 8.99 -8.73
CA ILE A 109 -0.28 10.20 -9.54
C ILE A 109 -1.03 10.07 -10.87
N MET A 110 -0.90 8.94 -11.56
CA MET A 110 -1.60 8.71 -12.82
C MET A 110 -3.12 8.67 -12.65
N ALA A 111 -3.62 8.07 -11.56
CA ALA A 111 -5.06 8.06 -11.27
C ALA A 111 -5.60 9.47 -11.01
N GLU A 112 -4.84 10.31 -10.29
CA GLU A 112 -5.20 11.70 -10.04
C GLU A 112 -5.18 12.54 -11.34
N LEU A 113 -4.18 12.35 -12.18
CA LEU A 113 -4.08 13.05 -13.48
C LEU A 113 -5.23 12.71 -14.41
N ILE A 114 -5.60 11.42 -14.54
CA ILE A 114 -6.74 10.99 -15.36
C ILE A 114 -8.02 11.69 -14.87
N PHE A 115 -8.26 11.70 -13.57
CA PHE A 115 -9.43 12.35 -12.99
C PHE A 115 -9.47 13.87 -13.27
N ILE A 116 -8.32 14.55 -13.24
CA ILE A 116 -8.21 15.98 -13.56
C ILE A 116 -8.53 16.23 -15.04
N ILE A 117 -8.00 15.41 -15.95
CA ILE A 117 -8.25 15.53 -17.40
C ILE A 117 -9.74 15.35 -17.69
N GLU A 118 -10.36 14.28 -17.18
CA GLU A 118 -11.78 14.01 -17.36
C GLU A 118 -12.66 15.15 -16.82
N LYS A 119 -12.29 15.72 -15.67
CA LYS A 119 -13.02 16.87 -15.09
C LYS A 119 -12.93 18.10 -15.99
N ASN A 120 -11.76 18.38 -16.55
CA ASN A 120 -11.54 19.53 -17.41
C ASN A 120 -12.29 19.40 -18.75
N GLU A 121 -12.27 18.22 -19.38
CA GLU A 121 -13.03 17.95 -20.61
C GLU A 121 -14.54 18.13 -20.40
N ASN A 122 -15.06 17.64 -19.26
CA ASN A 122 -16.47 17.81 -18.91
C ASN A 122 -16.87 19.25 -18.58
N SER A 123 -15.92 20.08 -18.11
CA SER A 123 -16.18 21.51 -17.91
C SER A 123 -16.22 22.31 -19.20
N THR A 124 -15.39 21.96 -20.19
CA THR A 124 -15.36 22.60 -21.51
C THR A 124 -16.55 22.23 -22.38
N LEU A 125 -17.13 21.04 -22.20
CA LEU A 125 -18.35 20.60 -22.90
C LEU A 125 -19.64 21.19 -22.33
N ARG A 126 -19.59 21.86 -21.17
CA ARG A 126 -20.75 22.51 -20.51
C ARG A 126 -20.75 24.04 -20.62
N SER A 127 -19.76 24.62 -21.31
CA SER A 127 -19.64 26.04 -21.66
C SER A 127 -19.89 26.26 -23.14
#